data_AF-A0A969L424-F1
#
_entry.id   AF-A0A969L424-F1
#
_cell.length_a   1.000
_cell.length_b   1.000
_cell.length_c   1.000
_cell.angle_alpha   90.00
_cell.angle_beta   90.00
_cell.angle_gamma   90.00
#
_symmetry.space_group_name_H-M   'P 1'
#
loop_
_entity.id
_entity.type
_entity.pdbx_description
1 polymer ?
#
loop_
_entity_poly.entity_id
_entity_poly.type
_entity_poly.pdbx_seq_one_letter_code
_entity_poly.pdbx_strand_id
1 'polypeptide(L)'
;MNTVTTDNLQALAKFPFTDPRWKNKFLIGSLLHLAGYAIPLIPLIFVYGYCAQIMRQIIVEKRDPYMPEWEDWGKFLQDGLKLTGVGLIYSLPCLWLVISSASEKSTRSP
;
A
#
# COMPACT_ATOMS: atom_id res chain seq x y z
N MET A 1 -24.14 -10.19 -6.82
CA MET A 1 -23.91 -10.10 -5.36
C MET A 1 -23.00 -11.27 -5.01
N ASN A 2 -21.70 -11.03 -4.87
CA ASN A 2 -20.74 -12.12 -4.69
C ASN A 2 -20.93 -12.66 -3.26
N THR A 3 -21.43 -13.88 -3.13
CA THR A 3 -21.57 -14.53 -1.84
C THR A 3 -20.17 -14.79 -1.28
N VAL A 4 -19.89 -14.27 -0.10
CA VAL A 4 -18.64 -14.54 0.63
C VAL A 4 -18.70 -15.99 1.10
N THR A 5 -18.32 -16.91 0.22
CA THR A 5 -18.25 -18.35 0.49
C THR A 5 -16.82 -18.71 0.90
N THR A 6 -16.65 -19.75 1.72
CA THR A 6 -15.36 -20.29 2.14
C THR A 6 -14.42 -20.59 0.96
N ASP A 7 -14.97 -21.08 -0.15
CA ASP A 7 -14.22 -21.36 -1.38
C ASP A 7 -13.60 -20.08 -1.99
N ASN A 8 -14.33 -18.97 -1.97
CA ASN A 8 -13.84 -17.67 -2.45
C ASN A 8 -12.73 -17.12 -1.54
N LEU A 9 -12.87 -17.26 -0.22
CA LEU A 9 -11.83 -16.85 0.72
C LEU A 9 -10.56 -17.68 0.56
N GLN A 10 -10.71 -18.99 0.34
CA GLN A 10 -9.59 -19.88 0.09
C GLN A 10 -8.87 -19.53 -1.22
N ALA A 11 -9.62 -19.17 -2.27
CA ALA A 11 -9.06 -18.71 -3.53
C ALA A 11 -8.27 -17.39 -3.35
N LEU A 12 -8.82 -16.42 -2.63
CA LEU A 12 -8.16 -15.14 -2.34
C LEU A 12 -6.91 -15.30 -1.46
N ALA A 13 -6.90 -16.25 -0.53
CA ALA A 13 -5.72 -16.53 0.28
C ALA A 13 -4.61 -17.23 -0.51
N LYS A 14 -4.98 -18.05 -1.51
CA LYS A 14 -4.03 -18.72 -2.41
C LYS A 14 -3.52 -17.79 -3.52
N PHE A 15 -4.25 -16.73 -3.83
CA PHE A 15 -3.92 -15.75 -4.86
C PHE A 15 -2.43 -15.36 -4.93
N PRO A 16 -1.77 -14.92 -3.83
CA PRO A 16 -0.36 -14.54 -3.87
C PRO A 16 0.58 -15.72 -4.16
N PHE A 17 0.14 -16.97 -3.99
CA PHE A 17 0.94 -18.19 -4.18
C PHE A 17 0.68 -18.91 -5.51
N THR A 18 -0.29 -18.43 -6.30
CA THR A 18 -0.67 -19.03 -7.59
C THR A 18 0.32 -18.73 -8.72
N ASP A 19 1.11 -17.65 -8.59
CA ASP A 19 2.06 -17.21 -9.60
C ASP A 19 3.39 -17.99 -9.50
N PRO A 20 3.92 -18.65 -10.55
CA PRO A 20 5.18 -19.39 -10.49
C PRO A 20 6.38 -18.59 -9.95
N ARG A 21 6.36 -17.25 -10.12
CA ARG A 21 7.42 -16.34 -9.65
C ARG A 21 7.05 -15.58 -8.37
N TRP A 22 6.00 -16.03 -7.66
CA TRP A 22 5.51 -15.38 -6.44
C TRP A 22 6.58 -15.14 -5.39
N LYS A 23 7.50 -16.10 -5.24
CA LYS A 23 8.58 -16.03 -4.25
C LYS A 23 9.48 -14.82 -4.47
N ASN A 24 9.88 -14.55 -5.73
CA ASN A 24 10.73 -13.40 -6.04
C ASN A 24 10.00 -12.08 -5.78
N LYS A 25 8.74 -11.99 -6.21
CA LYS A 25 7.93 -10.78 -6.05
C LYS A 25 7.67 -10.47 -4.57
N PHE A 26 7.35 -11.50 -3.79
CA PHE A 26 7.16 -11.41 -2.35
C PHE A 26 8.46 -11.08 -1.62
N LEU A 27 9.58 -11.67 -2.02
CA LEU A 27 10.89 -11.42 -1.43
C LEU A 27 11.33 -9.98 -1.66
N ILE A 28 11.20 -9.45 -2.88
CA ILE A 28 11.53 -8.06 -3.20
C ILE A 28 10.63 -7.10 -2.41
N GLY A 29 9.32 -7.35 -2.38
CA GLY A 29 8.39 -6.55 -1.58
C GLY A 29 8.73 -6.56 -0.09
N SER A 30 9.06 -7.73 0.46
CA SER A 30 9.44 -7.89 1.87
C SER A 30 10.77 -7.20 2.18
N LEU A 31 11.77 -7.33 1.31
CA LEU A 31 13.07 -6.66 1.44
C LEU A 31 12.94 -5.15 1.39
N LEU A 32 12.08 -4.62 0.51
CA LEU A 32 11.78 -3.19 0.46
C LEU A 32 11.08 -2.72 1.74
N HIS A 33 10.15 -3.51 2.28
CA HIS A 33 9.51 -3.19 3.55
C HIS A 33 10.51 -3.19 4.71
N LEU A 34 11.41 -4.17 4.74
CA LEU A 34 12.49 -4.24 5.72
C LEU A 34 13.49 -3.09 5.55
N ALA A 35 13.84 -2.73 4.31
CA ALA A 35 14.67 -1.57 4.00
C ALA A 35 13.98 -0.26 4.42
N GLY A 36 12.64 -0.23 4.45
CA GLY A 36 11.86 0.85 5.05
C GLY A 36 12.17 1.08 6.54
N TYR A 37 12.64 0.09 7.29
CA TYR A 37 13.09 0.35 8.67
C TYR A 37 14.44 1.09 8.73
N ALA A 38 15.28 0.96 7.71
CA ALA A 38 16.57 1.65 7.62
C ALA A 38 16.48 3.01 6.92
N ILE A 39 15.70 3.10 5.84
CA ILE A 39 15.45 4.31 5.04
C ILE A 39 13.93 4.37 4.81
N PRO A 40 13.16 5.09 5.64
CA PRO A 40 11.72 4.90 5.72
C PRO A 40 10.91 5.40 4.53
N LEU A 41 11.33 6.48 3.89
CA LEU A 41 10.43 7.16 2.97
C LEU A 41 10.42 6.55 1.56
N ILE A 42 11.59 6.21 1.03
CA ILE A 42 11.75 5.82 -0.38
C ILE A 42 11.16 4.43 -0.66
N PRO A 43 11.51 3.36 0.08
CA PRO A 43 10.99 2.02 -0.17
C PRO A 43 9.48 1.91 -0.01
N LEU A 44 8.89 2.67 0.94
CA LEU A 44 7.44 2.69 1.14
C LEU A 44 6.69 3.24 -0.08
N ILE A 45 7.22 4.27 -0.75
CA ILE A 45 6.59 4.81 -1.96
C ILE A 45 6.53 3.74 -3.07
N PHE A 46 7.60 2.96 -3.26
CA PHE A 46 7.60 1.87 -4.25
C PHE A 46 6.60 0.78 -3.90
N VAL A 47 6.51 0.38 -2.63
CA VAL A 47 5.53 -0.62 -2.17
C VAL A 47 4.10 -0.11 -2.37
N TYR A 48 3.82 1.16 -2.04
CA TYR A 48 2.49 1.74 -2.28
C TYR A 48 2.14 1.81 -3.76
N GLY A 49 3.10 2.12 -4.64
CA GLY A 49 2.88 2.08 -6.08
C GLY A 49 2.57 0.68 -6.60
N TYR A 50 3.24 -0.33 -6.06
CA TYR A 50 2.96 -1.73 -6.39
C TYR A 50 1.54 -2.13 -5.97
N CYS A 51 1.12 -1.74 -4.75
CA CYS A 51 -0.25 -1.92 -4.29
C CYS A 51 -1.27 -1.15 -5.15
N ALA A 52 -0.94 0.07 -5.58
CA ALA A 52 -1.78 0.89 -6.46
C ALA A 52 -2.09 0.16 -7.77
N GLN A 53 -1.06 -0.48 -8.35
CA GLN A 53 -1.24 -1.25 -9.58
C GLN A 53 -2.17 -2.43 -9.36
N ILE A 54 -1.99 -3.22 -8.30
CA ILE A 54 -2.91 -4.32 -7.97
C ILE A 54 -4.34 -3.80 -7.77
N MET A 55 -4.50 -2.73 -7.00
CA MET A 55 -5.82 -2.10 -6.78
C MET A 55 -6.44 -1.63 -8.10
N ARG A 56 -5.66 -1.05 -9.01
CA ARG A 56 -6.14 -0.60 -10.33
C ARG A 56 -6.63 -1.78 -11.18
N GLN A 57 -5.92 -2.91 -11.15
CA GLN A 57 -6.34 -4.12 -11.86
C GLN A 57 -7.72 -4.61 -11.39
N ILE A 58 -7.94 -4.61 -10.07
CA ILE A 58 -9.18 -5.10 -9.47
C ILE A 58 -10.32 -4.08 -9.63
N ILE A 59 -10.08 -2.82 -9.27
CA ILE A 59 -11.12 -1.78 -9.14
C ILE A 59 -11.47 -1.18 -10.49
N VAL A 60 -10.46 -0.83 -11.29
CA VAL A 60 -10.65 -0.11 -12.56
C VAL A 60 -10.80 -1.10 -13.71
N GLU A 61 -9.87 -2.05 -13.82
CA GLU A 61 -9.80 -2.95 -14.96
C GLU A 61 -10.71 -4.19 -14.79
N LYS A 62 -11.22 -4.44 -13.58
CA LYS A 62 -12.10 -5.58 -13.23
C LYS A 62 -11.56 -6.93 -13.74
N ARG A 63 -10.25 -7.06 -13.81
CA ARG A 63 -9.57 -8.28 -14.24
C ARG A 63 -9.17 -9.11 -13.03
N ASP A 64 -8.93 -10.39 -13.25
CA ASP A 64 -8.32 -11.22 -12.22
C ASP A 64 -6.98 -10.60 -11.82
N PRO A 65 -6.77 -10.35 -10.52
CA PRO A 65 -5.54 -9.76 -10.07
C PRO A 65 -4.39 -10.69 -10.44
N TYR A 66 -3.25 -10.12 -10.79
CA TYR A 66 -1.98 -10.84 -10.84
C TYR A 66 -0.91 -9.97 -10.21
N MET A 67 0.16 -10.60 -9.71
CA MET A 67 1.26 -9.86 -9.12
C MET A 67 2.07 -9.14 -10.21
N PRO A 68 2.14 -7.80 -10.22
CA PRO A 68 2.99 -7.06 -11.16
C PRO A 68 4.44 -7.54 -11.12
N GLU A 69 5.13 -7.51 -12.25
CA GLU A 69 6.58 -7.75 -12.26
C GLU A 69 7.34 -6.51 -11.77
N TRP A 70 8.47 -6.71 -11.11
CA TRP A 70 9.36 -5.63 -10.65
C TRP A 70 10.25 -5.08 -11.77
N GLU A 71 9.65 -4.74 -12.91
CA GLU A 71 10.34 -4.21 -14.09
C GLU A 71 10.08 -2.70 -14.24
N ASP A 72 8.85 -2.26 -13.98
CA ASP A 72 8.41 -0.87 -14.17
C ASP A 72 8.59 -0.01 -12.89
N TRP A 73 9.81 0.10 -12.39
CA TRP A 73 10.13 0.89 -11.18
C TRP A 73 9.65 2.34 -11.25
N GLY A 74 9.78 2.98 -12.42
CA GLY A 74 9.31 4.36 -12.62
C GLY A 74 7.80 4.51 -12.44
N LYS A 75 7.03 3.49 -12.83
CA LYS A 75 5.56 3.50 -12.68
C LYS A 75 5.15 3.30 -11.22
N PHE A 76 5.82 2.42 -10.49
CA PHE A 76 5.60 2.27 -9.05
C PHE A 76 5.93 3.57 -8.29
N LEU A 77 7.02 4.25 -8.66
CA LEU A 77 7.33 5.53 -8.03
C LEU A 77 6.23 6.58 -8.28
N GLN A 78 5.75 6.71 -9.52
CA GLN A 78 4.71 7.68 -9.87
C GLN A 78 3.39 7.37 -9.17
N ASP A 79 2.92 6.12 -9.22
CA ASP A 79 1.64 5.73 -8.62
C ASP A 79 1.72 5.75 -7.09
N GLY A 80 2.87 5.38 -6.53
CA GLY A 80 3.15 5.48 -5.10
C GLY A 80 3.17 6.93 -4.61
N LEU A 81 3.78 7.85 -5.37
CA LEU A 81 3.82 9.27 -5.03
C LEU A 81 2.43 9.89 -5.10
N LYS A 82 1.62 9.54 -6.10
CA LYS A 82 0.21 9.97 -6.19
C LYS A 82 -0.59 9.49 -4.99
N LEU A 83 -0.52 8.20 -4.64
CA LEU A 83 -1.23 7.66 -3.49
C LEU A 83 -0.76 8.28 -2.17
N THR A 84 0.55 8.49 -2.02
CA THR A 84 1.12 9.14 -0.84
C THR A 84 0.63 10.59 -0.75
N GLY A 85 0.66 11.34 -1.85
CA GLY A 85 0.16 12.72 -1.91
C GLY A 85 -1.34 12.82 -1.58
N VAL A 86 -2.16 11.92 -2.12
CA VAL A 86 -3.58 11.82 -1.77
C VAL A 86 -3.73 11.48 -0.29
N GLY A 87 -3.00 10.47 0.23
CA GLY A 87 -3.02 10.12 1.64
C GLY A 87 -2.65 11.28 2.56
N LEU A 88 -1.65 12.08 2.19
CA LEU A 88 -1.25 13.29 2.92
C LEU A 88 -2.39 14.32 2.94
N ILE A 89 -3.01 14.61 1.80
CA ILE A 89 -4.15 15.54 1.71
C ILE A 89 -5.31 15.06 2.59
N TYR A 90 -5.65 13.77 2.52
CA TYR A 90 -6.72 13.18 3.33
C TYR A 90 -6.35 13.11 4.82
N SER A 91 -5.07 13.10 5.17
CA SER A 91 -4.60 13.12 6.56
C SER A 91 -4.61 14.52 7.19
N LEU A 92 -4.70 15.60 6.39
CA LEU A 92 -4.65 16.98 6.89
C LEU A 92 -5.65 17.27 8.02
N PRO A 93 -6.93 16.84 7.95
CA PRO A 93 -7.88 17.06 9.04
C PRO A 93 -7.46 16.35 10.33
N CYS A 94 -6.94 15.12 10.22
CA CYS A 94 -6.44 14.37 11.37
C CYS A 94 -5.20 15.04 11.98
N LEU A 95 -4.25 15.48 11.15
CA LEU A 95 -3.07 16.21 11.60
C LEU A 95 -3.44 17.50 12.32
N TRP A 96 -4.44 18.22 11.81
CA TRP A 96 -4.95 19.43 12.43
C TRP A 96 -5.54 19.15 13.83
N LEU A 97 -6.32 18.08 13.99
CA LEU A 97 -6.83 17.65 15.30
C LEU A 97 -5.72 17.24 16.27
N VAL A 98 -4.69 16.56 15.79
CA VAL A 98 -3.54 16.17 16.63
C VAL A 98 -2.80 17.41 17.10
N ILE A 99 -2.52 18.37 16.21
CA ILE A 99 -1.84 19.63 16.55
C ILE A 99 -2.68 20.45 17.55
N SER A 100 -4.00 20.54 17.35
CA SER A 100 -4.86 21.28 18.27
C SER A 100 -4.91 20.65 19.66
N SER A 101 -5.01 19.32 19.75
CA SER A 101 -4.96 18.61 21.04
C SER A 101 -3.62 18.74 21.76
N ALA A 102 -2.51 18.78 21.02
CA ALA A 102 -1.17 18.99 21.58
C ALA A 102 -1.00 20.41 22.14
N SER A 103 -1.55 21.42 21.44
CA SER A 103 -1.56 22.82 21.88
C SER A 103 -2.30 23.00 23.21
N GLU A 104 -3.45 22.35 23.37
CA GLU A 104 -4.25 22.42 24.60
C GLU A 104 -3.56 21.77 25.80
N LYS A 105 -2.76 20.72 25.58
CA LYS A 105 -2.01 20.06 26.65
C LYS A 105 -0.85 20.92 27.16
N SER A 106 -0.21 21.69 26.27
CA SER A 106 0.90 22.59 26.61
C SER A 106 0.46 23.86 27.35
N THR A 107 -0.80 24.28 27.22
CA THR A 107 -1.35 25.45 27.92
C THR A 107 -1.92 25.13 29.30
N ARG A 108 -2.14 23.85 29.62
CA ARG A 108 -2.66 23.37 30.92
C ARG A 108 -1.57 22.84 31.87
N SER A 109 -0.30 22.83 31.49
CA SER A 109 0.79 22.50 32.42
C SER A 109 1.07 23.72 33.32
N PRO A 110 0.90 23.61 34.66
CA PRO A 110 1.18 24.69 35.61
C PRO A 110 2.67 24.98 35.76
#